data_AF-A0A774MZM8-F1
#
_entry.id   AF-A0A774MZM8-F1
#
_cell.length_a   1.000
_cell.length_b   1.000
_cell.length_c   1.000
_cell.angle_alpha   90.00
_cell.angle_beta   90.00
_cell.angle_gamma   90.00
#
_symmetry.space_group_name_H-M   'P 1'
#
loop_
_entity.id
_entity.type
_entity.pdbx_description
1 polymer ?
#
loop_
_entity_poly.entity_id
_entity_poly.type
_entity_poly.pdbx_seq_one_letter_code
_entity_poly.pdbx_strand_id
1 'polypeptide(L)'
;MKYLKLPLYIKTALYCSLATTTFSALAEELNFDMGILTSRGISPNVAQYFSRAPRFLPGSHTVMVKINGVNRGSLVARFDTEGQLCVDDDFLSASGLVS
;
A
#
# COMPACT_ATOMS: atom_id res chain seq x y z
N MET A 1 -37.74 -39.73 6.70
CA MET A 1 -37.28 -38.33 6.78
C MET A 1 -35.82 -38.27 6.36
N LYS A 2 -35.48 -37.26 5.54
CA LYS A 2 -34.32 -37.20 4.64
C LYS A 2 -33.02 -36.87 5.41
N TYR A 3 -32.14 -37.85 5.59
CA TYR A 3 -30.78 -37.64 6.12
C TYR A 3 -29.75 -38.25 5.17
N LEU A 4 -29.61 -37.69 3.97
CA LEU A 4 -28.56 -38.13 3.05
C LEU A 4 -28.13 -37.02 2.10
N LYS A 5 -27.69 -35.85 2.61
CA LYS A 5 -26.84 -34.92 1.84
C LYS A 5 -25.89 -34.06 2.69
N LEU A 6 -25.76 -34.28 4.01
CA LEU A 6 -24.93 -33.39 4.85
C LEU A 6 -23.42 -33.41 4.54
N PRO A 7 -22.76 -34.55 4.24
CA PRO A 7 -21.31 -34.54 4.00
C PRO A 7 -20.91 -34.04 2.61
N LEU A 8 -21.88 -33.90 1.68
CA LEU A 8 -21.63 -33.40 0.33
C LEU A 8 -21.54 -31.87 0.30
N TYR A 9 -22.31 -31.18 1.14
CA TYR A 9 -22.33 -29.71 1.20
C TYR A 9 -21.08 -29.13 1.90
N ILE A 10 -20.46 -29.88 2.82
CA ILE A 10 -19.26 -29.44 3.53
C ILE A 10 -18.05 -29.39 2.57
N LYS A 11 -17.94 -30.34 1.63
CA LYS A 11 -16.85 -30.35 0.65
C LYS A 11 -16.99 -29.24 -0.40
N THR A 12 -18.21 -28.89 -0.81
CA THR A 12 -18.44 -27.80 -1.78
C THR A 12 -18.25 -26.41 -1.18
N ALA A 13 -18.50 -26.23 0.12
CA ALA A 13 -18.29 -24.94 0.78
C ALA A 13 -16.80 -24.60 0.97
N LEU A 14 -15.93 -25.61 1.09
CA LEU A 14 -14.49 -25.44 1.32
C LEU A 14 -13.72 -24.97 0.06
N TYR A 15 -14.25 -25.20 -1.14
CA TYR A 15 -13.60 -24.79 -2.39
C TYR A 15 -13.90 -23.34 -2.81
N CYS A 16 -14.89 -22.68 -2.20
CA CYS A 16 -15.31 -21.34 -2.61
C CYS A 16 -14.49 -20.21 -1.94
N SER A 17 -13.73 -20.51 -0.89
CA SER A 17 -13.01 -19.51 -0.09
C SER A 17 -11.56 -19.24 -0.54
N LEU A 18 -11.03 -19.95 -1.54
CA LEU A 18 -9.65 -19.74 -2.03
C LEU A 18 -9.54 -18.92 -3.32
N ALA A 19 -10.63 -18.32 -3.79
CA ALA A 19 -10.55 -17.31 -4.84
C ALA A 19 -10.17 -15.94 -4.24
N THR A 20 -9.01 -15.84 -3.60
CA THR A 20 -8.39 -14.53 -3.37
C THR A 20 -7.96 -13.99 -4.72
N THR A 21 -8.85 -13.25 -5.39
CA THR A 21 -8.50 -12.39 -6.52
C THR A 21 -7.53 -11.34 -6.00
N THR A 22 -6.24 -11.58 -6.21
CA THR A 22 -5.22 -10.54 -6.10
C THR A 22 -5.54 -9.51 -7.17
N PHE A 23 -6.19 -8.41 -6.78
CA PHE A 23 -6.38 -7.26 -7.66
C PHE A 23 -5.02 -6.58 -7.80
N SER A 24 -4.18 -7.10 -8.70
CA SER A 24 -2.99 -6.36 -9.13
C SER A 24 -3.52 -5.23 -10.00
N ALA A 25 -3.54 -4.01 -9.46
CA ALA A 25 -3.68 -2.84 -10.31
C ALA A 25 -2.55 -2.95 -11.36
N LEU A 26 -2.92 -3.11 -12.63
CA LEU A 26 -1.97 -3.00 -13.73
C LEU A 26 -1.43 -1.57 -13.65
N ALA A 27 -0.26 -1.42 -13.04
CA ALA A 27 0.46 -0.17 -13.03
C ALA A 27 0.93 0.06 -14.47
N GLU A 28 0.13 0.78 -15.23
CA GLU A 28 0.54 1.30 -16.52
C GLU A 28 1.69 2.28 -16.25
N GLU A 29 2.89 1.92 -16.72
CA GLU A 29 4.06 2.77 -16.53
C GLU A 29 3.83 4.10 -17.26
N LEU A 30 3.76 5.19 -16.49
CA LEU A 30 3.50 6.52 -17.02
C LEU A 30 4.77 7.10 -17.62
N ASN A 31 4.69 7.57 -18.86
CA ASN A 31 5.81 8.26 -19.50
C ASN A 31 5.71 9.77 -19.29
N PHE A 32 6.73 10.36 -18.66
CA PHE A 32 6.80 11.79 -18.40
C PHE A 32 7.57 12.50 -19.52
N ASP A 33 7.14 13.72 -19.87
CA ASP A 33 7.91 14.57 -20.79
C ASP A 33 9.17 15.12 -20.09
N MET A 34 10.31 14.50 -20.39
CA MET A 34 11.59 14.84 -19.79
C MET A 34 12.09 16.24 -20.18
N GLY A 35 11.69 16.76 -21.34
CA GLY A 35 12.02 18.11 -21.77
C GLY A 35 11.32 19.15 -20.89
N ILE A 36 10.03 18.94 -20.64
CA ILE A 36 9.26 19.79 -19.72
C ILE A 36 9.79 19.70 -18.29
N LEU A 37 10.12 18.51 -17.79
CA LEU A 37 10.69 18.36 -16.45
C LEU A 37 12.04 19.08 -16.31
N THR A 38 12.94 18.86 -17.25
CA THR A 38 14.29 19.48 -17.25
C THR A 38 14.20 21.00 -17.34
N SER A 39 13.34 21.53 -18.22
CA SER A 39 13.13 22.99 -18.35
C SER A 39 12.55 23.65 -17.09
N ARG A 40 11.93 22.86 -16.20
CA ARG A 40 11.42 23.30 -14.89
C ARG A 40 12.38 23.01 -13.73
N GLY A 41 13.59 22.52 -14.01
CA GLY A 41 14.56 22.15 -12.98
C GLY A 41 14.18 20.91 -12.17
N ILE A 42 13.24 20.10 -12.66
CA ILE A 42 12.85 18.85 -12.02
C ILE A 42 13.79 17.74 -12.50
N SER A 43 14.40 17.02 -11.56
CA SER A 43 15.32 15.94 -11.88
C SER A 43 14.62 14.79 -12.62
N PRO A 44 15.21 14.27 -13.72
CA PRO A 44 14.79 13.04 -14.39
C PRO A 44 14.54 11.84 -13.47
N ASN A 45 15.31 11.74 -12.39
CA ASN A 45 15.21 10.63 -11.45
C ASN A 45 13.85 10.63 -10.71
N VAL A 46 13.27 11.81 -10.50
CA VAL A 46 11.94 11.96 -9.90
C VAL A 46 10.88 11.40 -10.84
N ALA A 47 11.00 11.68 -12.14
CA ALA A 47 10.10 11.16 -13.18
C ALA A 47 10.10 9.62 -13.22
N GLN A 48 11.31 9.05 -13.26
CA GLN A 48 11.50 7.59 -13.29
C GLN A 48 10.97 6.90 -12.03
N TYR A 49 11.03 7.59 -10.89
CA TYR A 49 10.50 7.07 -9.63
C TYR A 49 8.96 6.98 -9.66
N PHE A 50 8.32 8.05 -10.10
CA PHE A 50 6.86 8.16 -10.18
C PHE A 50 6.24 7.48 -11.40
N SER A 51 7.03 7.10 -12.42
CA SER A 51 6.52 6.41 -13.61
C SER A 51 5.85 5.09 -13.27
N ARG A 52 6.36 4.41 -12.24
CA ARG A 52 5.88 3.08 -11.84
C ARG A 52 4.63 3.12 -10.96
N ALA A 53 4.52 4.11 -10.08
CA ALA A 53 3.40 4.25 -9.15
C ALA A 53 3.41 5.61 -8.42
N PRO A 54 2.24 6.13 -8.00
CA PRO A 54 2.15 7.19 -7.01
C PRO A 54 2.48 6.65 -5.60
N ARG A 55 3.50 7.20 -4.95
CA ARG A 55 4.04 6.70 -3.66
C ARG A 55 4.86 7.78 -2.95
N PHE A 56 5.25 7.57 -1.70
CA PHE A 56 6.12 8.52 -0.98
C PHE A 56 7.57 8.40 -1.44
N LEU A 57 8.31 9.50 -1.49
CA LEU A 57 9.76 9.43 -1.72
C LEU A 57 10.45 8.71 -0.55
N PRO A 58 11.59 8.04 -0.77
CA PRO A 58 12.35 7.41 0.30
C PRO A 58 12.79 8.43 1.35
N GLY A 59 12.80 8.02 2.62
CA GLY A 59 13.20 8.87 3.75
C GLY A 59 12.04 9.22 4.69
N SER A 60 12.26 10.22 5.55
CA SER A 60 11.29 10.61 6.58
C SER A 60 10.40 11.76 6.12
N HIS A 61 9.09 11.57 6.24
CA HIS A 61 8.07 12.56 5.87
C HIS A 61 7.05 12.73 6.99
N THR A 62 6.57 13.94 7.18
CA THR A 62 5.47 14.24 8.09
C THR A 62 4.14 13.92 7.40
N VAL A 63 3.38 12.98 7.96
CA VAL A 63 2.11 12.49 7.38
C VAL A 63 1.00 12.45 8.42
N MET A 64 -0.24 12.63 7.96
CA MET A 64 -1.41 12.39 8.79
C MET A 64 -1.69 10.90 8.93
N VAL A 65 -1.66 10.37 10.15
CA VAL A 65 -1.88 8.95 10.41
C VAL A 65 -3.29 8.70 10.92
N LYS A 66 -3.94 7.67 10.37
CA LYS A 66 -5.25 7.19 10.76
C LYS A 66 -5.20 5.67 10.93
N ILE A 67 -5.54 5.18 12.13
CA ILE A 67 -5.52 3.75 12.45
C ILE A 67 -6.95 3.31 12.77
N ASN A 68 -7.44 2.30 12.04
CA ASN A 68 -8.79 1.76 12.22
C ASN A 68 -9.89 2.84 12.25
N GLY A 69 -9.76 3.87 11.41
CA GLY A 69 -10.74 4.96 11.38
C GLY A 69 -10.44 6.14 12.32
N VAL A 70 -9.48 6.02 13.24
CA VAL A 70 -9.19 7.04 14.26
C VAL A 70 -7.95 7.85 13.88
N ASN A 71 -8.06 9.17 13.87
CA ASN A 71 -6.95 10.07 13.60
C ASN A 71 -5.95 10.04 14.75
N ARG A 72 -4.67 9.83 14.43
CA ARG A 72 -3.54 9.81 15.39
C ARG A 72 -2.69 11.08 15.34
N GLY A 73 -3.02 12.00 14.44
CA GLY A 73 -2.28 13.25 14.28
C GLY A 73 -1.22 13.16 13.19
N SER A 74 -0.40 14.22 13.14
CA SER A 74 0.71 14.35 12.20
C SER A 74 1.95 13.71 12.80
N LEU A 75 2.45 12.65 12.19
CA LEU A 75 3.59 11.87 12.66
C LEU A 75 4.71 11.88 11.61
N VAL A 76 5.96 11.79 12.06
CA VAL A 76 7.08 11.50 11.17
C VAL A 76 7.05 10.00 10.85
N ALA A 77 6.97 9.66 9.57
CA ALA A 77 7.00 8.28 9.08
C ALA A 77 8.15 8.12 8.10
N ARG A 78 8.85 6.98 8.17
CA ARG A 78 9.91 6.63 7.23
C ARG A 78 9.35 5.78 6.11
N PHE A 79 9.79 6.05 4.89
CA PHE A 79 9.43 5.29 3.70
C PHE A 79 10.68 4.71 3.06
N ASP A 80 10.58 3.46 2.59
CA ASP A 80 11.69 2.76 1.95
C ASP A 80 11.91 3.21 0.49
N THR A 81 12.83 2.55 -0.20
CA THR A 81 13.13 2.82 -1.61
C THR A 81 11.97 2.56 -2.56
N GLU A 82 10.97 1.78 -2.14
CA GLU A 82 9.77 1.47 -2.91
C GLU A 82 8.59 2.38 -2.54
N GLY A 83 8.78 3.28 -1.57
CA GLY A 83 7.77 4.22 -1.09
C GLY A 83 6.77 3.57 -0.12
N GLN A 84 7.12 2.42 0.47
CA GLN A 84 6.32 1.74 1.47
C GLN A 84 6.65 2.26 2.87
N LEU A 85 5.64 2.32 3.74
CA LEU A 85 5.80 2.71 5.13
C LEU A 85 6.71 1.69 5.86
N CYS A 86 7.79 2.17 6.45
CA CYS A 86 8.57 1.42 7.43
C CYS A 86 7.86 1.49 8.79
N VAL A 87 7.34 0.36 9.27
CA VAL A 87 6.76 0.25 10.61
C VAL A 87 7.89 -0.06 11.61
N ASP A 88 8.59 0.98 12.05
CA ASP A 88 9.65 0.90 13.05
C ASP A 88 9.16 1.32 14.46
N ASP A 89 10.03 1.18 15.46
CA ASP A 89 9.71 1.45 16.87
C ASP A 89 9.26 2.90 17.09
N ASP A 90 9.89 3.86 16.40
CA ASP A 90 9.53 5.28 16.44
C ASP A 90 8.10 5.47 15.91
N PHE A 91 7.76 4.87 14.77
CA PHE A 91 6.39 4.92 14.23
C PHE A 91 5.39 4.24 15.17
N LEU A 92 5.69 3.05 15.71
CA LEU A 92 4.79 2.32 16.59
C LEU A 92 4.50 3.08 17.89
N SER A 93 5.53 3.70 18.48
CA SER A 93 5.42 4.54 19.67
C SER A 93 4.62 5.82 19.38
N ALA A 94 4.98 6.57 18.34
CA ALA A 94 4.32 7.82 17.98
C ALA A 94 2.86 7.62 17.53
N SER A 95 2.54 6.46 16.96
CA SER A 95 1.18 6.10 16.53
C SER A 95 0.30 5.54 17.65
N GLY A 96 0.88 5.23 18.81
CA GLY A 96 0.20 4.62 19.95
C GLY A 96 -0.28 3.19 19.68
N LEU A 97 0.42 2.45 18.82
CA LEU A 97 0.18 1.04 18.55
C LEU A 97 0.86 0.12 19.56
N VAL A 98 2.01 0.56 20.08
CA VAL A 98 2.71 -0.09 21.19
C VAL A 98 2.96 0.94 22.28
N SER A 99 2.86 0.47 23.53
CA SER A 99 3.04 1.25 24.75
C SER A 99 4.10 0.61 25.63
#